data_AF-A0AAD3N8J7-F1
#
_entry.id   AF-A0AAD3N8J7-F1
#
_cell.length_a   1.000
_cell.length_b   1.000
_cell.length_c   1.000
_cell.angle_alpha   90.00
_cell.angle_beta   90.00
_cell.angle_gamma   90.00
#
_symmetry.space_group_name_H-M   'P 1'
#
loop_
_entity.id
_entity.type
_entity.pdbx_description
1 polymer ?
#
loop_
_entity_poly.entity_id
_entity_poly.type
_entity_poly.pdbx_seq_one_letter_code
_entity_poly.pdbx_strand_id
1 'polypeptide(L)'
;MSDALSDDGSDLNQDDSQEDVMTPAELIAKLEEAWLNEKFSPELQENRSEVVECVMEQLTHMEANLQRVKKGDSKASIHRMEIDRIRFVLSSYLRSRLQK
;
A
#
# COMPACT_ATOMS: atom_id res chain seq x y z
N MET A 1 57.05 -22.05 0.84
CA MET A 1 56.70 -23.25 1.63
C MET A 1 55.42 -22.88 2.37
N SER A 2 54.24 -23.12 1.77
CA SER A 2 53.44 -24.37 1.88
C SER A 2 52.97 -24.59 3.32
N ASP A 3 51.73 -24.88 3.68
CA ASP A 3 50.46 -25.23 3.03
C ASP A 3 49.45 -25.24 4.22
N ALA A 4 48.28 -24.62 4.15
CA ALA A 4 47.00 -25.21 3.75
C ALA A 4 46.10 -25.72 4.89
N LEU A 5 44.79 -25.58 4.63
CA LEU A 5 43.60 -26.25 5.22
C LEU A 5 43.11 -25.70 6.57
N SER A 6 41.81 -25.60 6.88
CA SER A 6 40.51 -25.56 6.17
C SER A 6 39.46 -25.51 7.31
N ASP A 7 38.18 -25.37 6.94
CA ASP A 7 36.99 -25.73 7.74
C ASP A 7 36.42 -24.59 8.61
N ASP A 8 35.39 -23.90 8.13
CA ASP A 8 33.96 -24.26 8.12
C ASP A 8 33.25 -23.63 9.33
N GLY A 9 32.16 -22.98 9.02
CA GLY A 9 31.45 -22.03 9.86
C GLY A 9 30.47 -21.27 8.99
N SER A 10 29.81 -22.01 8.11
CA SER A 10 28.51 -21.65 7.58
C SER A 10 27.58 -21.39 8.75
N ASP A 11 27.27 -20.13 9.03
CA ASP A 11 25.98 -19.86 9.66
C ASP A 11 25.49 -18.42 9.43
N LEU A 12 24.25 -18.39 8.94
CA LEU A 12 23.34 -17.26 8.97
C LEU A 12 23.68 -16.08 8.05
N ASN A 13 23.57 -16.31 6.74
CA ASN A 13 22.75 -15.39 5.95
C ASN A 13 21.35 -15.45 6.58
N GLN A 14 21.13 -14.63 7.61
CA GLN A 14 19.80 -14.13 7.94
C GLN A 14 19.38 -13.31 6.72
N ASP A 15 18.83 -14.03 5.73
CA ASP A 15 17.74 -13.52 4.91
C ASP A 15 16.58 -13.29 5.88
N ASP A 16 16.74 -12.28 6.74
CA ASP A 16 15.64 -11.61 7.39
C ASP A 16 14.91 -10.99 6.22
N SER A 17 13.96 -11.74 5.68
CA SER A 17 12.92 -11.22 4.81
C SER A 17 12.21 -10.13 5.63
N GLN A 18 12.82 -8.95 5.68
CA GLN A 18 12.15 -7.73 6.07
C GLN A 18 10.99 -7.64 5.10
N GLU A 19 9.82 -8.11 5.54
CA GLU A 19 8.58 -7.59 5.01
C GLU A 19 8.72 -6.08 5.16
N ASP A 20 9.02 -5.39 4.06
CA ASP A 20 9.14 -3.94 4.01
C ASP A 20 7.81 -3.38 4.52
N VAL A 21 7.75 -3.07 5.81
CA VAL A 21 6.55 -2.58 6.48
C VAL A 21 6.24 -1.22 5.86
N MET A 22 5.28 -1.20 4.94
CA MET A 22 4.86 0.02 4.26
C MET A 22 3.99 0.86 5.20
N THR A 23 4.34 2.13 5.34
CA THR A 23 3.52 3.06 6.10
C THR A 23 2.24 3.41 5.33
N PRO A 24 1.14 3.78 6.02
CA PRO A 24 -0.07 4.22 5.33
C PRO A 24 0.15 5.39 4.36
N ALA A 25 1.06 6.32 4.68
CA ALA A 25 1.37 7.45 3.81
C ALA A 25 2.05 7.00 2.51
N GLU A 26 2.99 6.07 2.58
CA GLU A 26 3.64 5.48 1.41
C GLU A 26 2.64 4.69 0.56
N LEU A 27 1.72 3.96 1.20
CA LEU A 27 0.66 3.23 0.49
C LEU A 27 -0.21 4.19 -0.33
N ILE A 28 -0.63 5.31 0.24
CA ILE A 28 -1.40 6.33 -0.48
C ILE A 28 -0.56 6.96 -1.60
N ALA A 29 0.71 7.26 -1.38
CA ALA A 29 1.58 7.81 -2.42
C ALA A 29 1.72 6.84 -3.61
N LYS A 30 1.88 5.54 -3.36
CA LYS A 30 1.92 4.51 -4.42
C LYS A 30 0.59 4.41 -5.17
N LEU A 31 -0.55 4.54 -4.48
CA LEU A 31 -1.86 4.58 -5.13
C LEU A 31 -2.01 5.82 -6.03
N GLU A 32 -1.60 6.99 -5.55
CA GLU A 32 -1.66 8.24 -6.32
C GLU A 32 -0.77 8.19 -7.56
N GLU A 33 0.46 7.66 -7.43
CA GLU A 33 1.36 7.45 -8.56
C GLU A 33 0.75 6.51 -9.59
N ALA A 34 0.25 5.34 -9.16
CA ALA A 34 -0.42 4.39 -10.05
C ALA A 34 -1.65 5.03 -10.75
N TRP A 35 -2.42 5.82 -10.01
CA TRP A 35 -3.58 6.53 -10.56
C TRP A 35 -3.20 7.56 -11.62
N LEU A 36 -2.17 8.38 -11.38
CA LEU A 36 -1.70 9.37 -12.34
C LEU A 36 -1.13 8.70 -13.60
N ASN A 37 -0.28 7.69 -13.42
CA ASN A 37 0.31 6.94 -14.52
C ASN A 37 -0.78 6.30 -15.39
N GLU A 38 -1.78 5.69 -14.76
CA GLU A 38 -2.91 5.13 -15.49
C GLU A 38 -3.70 6.20 -16.23
N LYS A 39 -3.99 7.33 -15.60
CA LYS A 39 -4.81 8.39 -16.21
C LYS A 39 -4.14 9.02 -17.43
N PHE A 40 -2.82 9.13 -17.44
CA PHE A 40 -2.07 9.83 -18.49
C PHE A 40 -1.38 8.90 -19.50
N SER A 41 -1.41 7.59 -19.28
CA SER A 41 -0.97 6.61 -20.27
C SER A 41 -2.07 6.30 -21.30
N PRO A 42 -1.78 6.28 -22.61
CA PRO A 42 -2.72 5.81 -23.63
C PRO A 42 -2.99 4.30 -23.53
N GLU A 43 -2.05 3.54 -22.99
CA GLU A 43 -2.11 2.09 -22.84
C GLU A 43 -2.41 1.68 -21.40
N LEU A 44 -2.91 0.47 -21.20
CA LEU A 44 -3.15 -0.11 -19.88
C LEU A 44 -1.81 -0.41 -19.18
N GLN A 45 -1.62 0.14 -17.98
CA GLN A 45 -0.38 -0.05 -17.22
C GLN A 45 -0.38 -1.38 -16.44
N GLU A 46 0.78 -1.75 -15.90
CA GLU A 46 0.92 -2.92 -15.01
C GLU A 46 -0.09 -2.87 -13.86
N ASN A 47 -0.71 -4.01 -13.54
CA ASN A 47 -1.68 -4.08 -12.46
C ASN A 47 -0.98 -3.99 -11.10
N ARG A 48 -1.26 -2.94 -10.34
CA ARG A 48 -0.85 -2.76 -8.94
C ARG A 48 -1.85 -3.40 -7.96
N SER A 49 -2.13 -4.70 -8.09
CA SER A 49 -3.16 -5.39 -7.28
C SER A 49 -2.87 -5.36 -5.78
N GLU A 50 -1.61 -5.56 -5.38
CA GLU A 50 -1.18 -5.52 -3.98
C GLU A 50 -1.49 -4.18 -3.30
N VAL A 51 -1.26 -3.07 -4.01
CA VAL A 51 -1.58 -1.72 -3.51
C VAL A 51 -3.10 -1.55 -3.38
N VAL A 52 -3.86 -2.02 -4.37
CA VAL A 52 -5.33 -1.95 -4.36
C VAL A 52 -5.91 -2.74 -3.18
N GLU A 53 -5.48 -3.98 -2.99
CA GLU A 53 -5.91 -4.87 -1.92
C GLU A 53 -5.60 -4.26 -0.55
N CYS A 54 -4.35 -3.82 -0.34
CA CYS A 54 -3.95 -3.19 0.90
C CYS A 54 -4.76 -1.92 1.20
N VAL A 55 -5.01 -1.06 0.21
CA VAL A 55 -5.85 0.14 0.39
C VAL A 55 -7.29 -0.23 0.75
N MET A 56 -7.88 -1.24 0.12
CA MET A 56 -9.24 -1.68 0.44
C MET A 56 -9.35 -2.22 1.88
N GLU A 57 -8.36 -2.99 2.33
CA GLU A 57 -8.28 -3.45 3.71
C GLU A 57 -8.15 -2.29 4.70
N GLN A 58 -7.24 -1.34 4.44
CA GLN A 58 -7.05 -0.18 5.30
C GLN A 58 -8.31 0.70 5.36
N LEU A 59 -9.01 0.91 4.24
CA LEU A 59 -10.28 1.62 4.23
C LEU A 59 -11.33 0.91 5.09
N THR A 60 -11.44 -0.41 4.97
CA THR A 60 -12.35 -1.22 5.79
C THR A 60 -12.05 -1.07 7.28
N HIS A 61 -10.77 -1.09 7.66
CA HIS A 61 -10.33 -0.86 9.04
C HIS A 61 -10.68 0.55 9.52
N MET A 62 -10.42 1.59 8.72
CA MET A 62 -10.76 2.98 9.06
C MET A 62 -12.27 3.16 9.27
N GLU A 63 -13.10 2.53 8.43
CA GLU A 63 -14.55 2.57 8.56
C GLU A 63 -15.04 1.88 9.83
N ALA A 64 -14.51 0.68 10.13
CA ALA A 64 -14.83 -0.05 11.34
C ALA A 64 -14.41 0.73 12.60
N ASN A 65 -13.26 1.42 12.56
CA ASN A 65 -12.81 2.29 13.64
C ASN A 65 -13.78 3.44 13.86
N LEU A 66 -14.27 4.08 12.80
CA LEU A 66 -15.25 5.17 12.88
C LEU A 66 -16.57 4.77 13.52
N GLN A 67 -17.02 3.52 13.36
CA GLN A 67 -18.25 3.04 14.02
C GLN A 67 -18.12 3.01 15.55
N ARG A 68 -16.89 2.96 16.08
CA ARG A 68 -16.60 2.90 17.52
C ARG A 68 -16.29 4.26 18.14
N VAL A 69 -16.17 5.32 17.33
CA VAL A 69 -15.86 6.67 17.82
C VAL A 69 -17.09 7.31 18.47
N LYS A 70 -16.87 8.06 19.55
CA LYS A 70 -17.94 8.78 20.27
C LYS A 70 -18.54 9.87 19.38
N LYS A 71 -19.87 10.03 19.46
CA LYS A 71 -20.58 11.13 18.78
C LYS A 71 -20.03 12.48 19.25
N GLY A 72 -19.78 13.38 18.30
CA GLY A 72 -19.25 14.73 18.57
C GLY A 72 -17.72 14.87 18.49
N ASP A 73 -16.99 13.79 18.21
CA ASP A 73 -15.54 13.88 17.98
C ASP A 73 -15.24 14.49 16.59
N SER A 74 -14.61 15.65 16.57
CA SER A 74 -14.24 16.35 15.32
C SER A 74 -13.21 15.57 14.49
N LYS A 75 -12.36 14.74 15.14
CA LYS A 75 -11.40 13.88 14.42
C LYS A 75 -12.12 12.82 13.60
N ALA A 76 -13.29 12.34 14.05
CA ALA A 76 -14.10 11.41 13.28
C ALA A 76 -14.55 11.99 11.94
N SER A 77 -14.86 13.30 11.90
CA SER A 77 -15.23 14.00 10.67
C SER A 77 -14.05 14.08 9.70
N ILE A 78 -12.84 14.32 10.21
CA ILE A 78 -11.62 14.38 9.39
C ILE A 78 -11.32 13.00 8.80
N HIS A 79 -11.37 11.94 9.61
CA HIS A 79 -11.17 10.58 9.12
C HIS A 79 -12.24 10.16 8.09
N ARG A 80 -13.51 10.56 8.26
CA ARG A 80 -14.55 10.30 7.26
C ARG A 80 -14.22 10.99 5.92
N MET A 81 -13.81 12.25 5.98
CA MET A 81 -13.40 12.99 4.78
C MET A 81 -12.22 12.32 4.07
N GLU A 82 -11.25 11.81 4.84
CA GLU A 82 -10.09 11.14 4.25
C GLU A 82 -10.44 9.81 3.60
N ILE A 83 -11.30 9.02 4.23
CA ILE A 83 -11.84 7.79 3.61
C ILE A 83 -12.49 8.12 2.26
N ASP A 84 -13.31 9.17 2.20
CA ASP A 84 -13.99 9.55 0.96
C ASP A 84 -13.00 10.02 -0.12
N ARG A 85 -11.95 10.75 0.25
CA ARG A 85 -10.85 11.13 -0.68
C ARG A 85 -10.13 9.91 -1.24
N ILE A 86 -9.71 8.99 -0.38
CA ILE A 86 -8.97 7.78 -0.80
C ILE A 86 -9.87 6.89 -1.67
N ARG A 87 -11.14 6.69 -1.29
CA ARG A 87 -12.11 5.93 -2.10
C ARG A 87 -12.30 6.55 -3.48
N PHE A 88 -12.33 7.87 -3.59
CA PHE A 88 -12.42 8.55 -4.87
C PHE A 88 -11.21 8.23 -5.76
N VAL A 89 -9.98 8.34 -5.24
CA VAL A 89 -8.76 8.04 -5.98
C VAL A 89 -8.74 6.59 -6.44
N LEU A 90 -8.99 5.64 -5.52
CA LEU A 90 -9.06 4.21 -5.84
C LEU A 90 -10.11 3.91 -6.92
N SER A 91 -11.31 4.44 -6.75
CA SER A 91 -12.40 4.23 -7.72
C SER A 91 -12.07 4.85 -9.08
N SER A 92 -11.41 6.02 -9.10
CA SER A 92 -10.99 6.65 -10.35
C SER A 92 -9.92 5.82 -11.05
N TYR A 93 -8.93 5.30 -10.33
CA TYR A 93 -7.90 4.41 -10.88
C TYR A 93 -8.52 3.16 -11.52
N LEU A 94 -9.38 2.45 -10.78
CA LEU A 94 -10.02 1.24 -11.29
C LEU A 94 -10.92 1.51 -12.50
N ARG A 95 -11.68 2.62 -12.50
CA ARG A 95 -12.50 3.01 -13.66
C ARG A 95 -11.65 3.36 -14.87
N SER A 96 -10.55 4.10 -14.69
CA SER A 96 -9.64 4.44 -15.78
C SER A 96 -9.03 3.19 -16.42
N ARG A 97 -8.72 2.15 -15.64
CA ARG A 97 -8.30 0.84 -16.15
C ARG A 97 -9.38 0.15 -16.95
N LEU A 98 -10.60 0.08 -16.42
CA LEU A 98 -11.74 -0.60 -17.08
C LEU A 98 -12.17 0.04 -18.41
N GLN A 99 -11.84 1.30 -18.62
CA GLN A 99 -12.12 2.02 -19.86
C GLN A 99 -11.08 1.80 -20.97
N LYS A 100 -9.97 1.15 -20.64
CA LYS A 100 -8.91 0.75 -21.58
C LYS A 100 -9.00 -0.74 -21.87
#